data_AF-A0A5E6NVN0-F1
#
_entry.id   AF-A0A5E6NVN0-F1
#
_cell.length_a   1.000
_cell.length_b   1.000
_cell.length_c   1.000
_cell.angle_alpha   90.00
_cell.angle_beta   90.00
_cell.angle_gamma   90.00
#
_symmetry.space_group_name_H-M   'P 1'
#
loop_
_entity.id
_entity.type
_entity.pdbx_description
1 polymer ?
#
loop_
_entity_poly.entity_id
_entity_poly.type
_entity_poly.pdbx_seq_one_letter_code
_entity_poly.pdbx_strand_id
1 'polypeptide(L)'
;MARCKIKSGYNPRKTATIEPYDKVLIVCEGGTEVNYFKGLIGDLKLSTVNIEILDIKQNTPDSLLREAKQLYQKAKRSGNPYDRVYCVFDKDGHSKYQKTKGDIEQIKKPKDVYHCAFSEPCFEFWLLLHYKKTDKPFTNFDEIRKDKDFKKHFPNYGKSKNNFNDLKARISTACQNAKNNQHTNVNELVEYLQNIKTVNDQAQRNEALDISQSFIVQAPAGSGKTELLTQRYLKLLSVSDEPENIMAMTFTNKAVDEMTQRVLLALKSSFEPKPKAPHKQITYELASQAMQRSDERGWQLLQNPRRLKYLLLMGFTT
;
A
#
# COMPACT_ATOMS: atom_id res chain seq x y z
N MET A 1 0.40 -21.61 59.27
CA MET A 1 0.34 -20.28 58.60
C MET A 1 0.99 -20.39 57.23
N ALA A 2 0.19 -20.54 56.17
CA ALA A 2 0.67 -20.77 54.80
C ALA A 2 0.85 -19.45 54.05
N ARG A 3 2.05 -19.25 53.47
CA ARG A 3 2.43 -18.11 52.63
C ARG A 3 1.76 -18.22 51.25
N CYS A 4 0.99 -17.21 50.85
CA CYS A 4 0.43 -17.11 49.50
C CYS A 4 1.45 -16.47 48.54
N LYS A 5 1.75 -17.16 47.44
CA LYS A 5 2.67 -16.71 46.36
C LYS A 5 1.95 -15.70 45.46
N ILE A 6 2.58 -14.55 45.23
CA ILE A 6 2.17 -13.57 44.20
C ILE A 6 2.45 -14.19 42.82
N LYS A 7 1.42 -14.38 42.00
CA LYS A 7 1.57 -14.76 40.59
C LYS A 7 1.86 -13.52 39.75
N SER A 8 2.86 -13.65 38.89
CA SER A 8 3.39 -12.66 37.96
C SER A 8 2.46 -12.40 36.77
N GLY A 9 2.62 -11.20 36.18
CA GLY A 9 2.53 -11.01 34.74
C GLY A 9 1.19 -10.55 34.17
N TYR A 10 0.72 -9.35 34.54
CA TYR A 10 -0.22 -8.62 33.68
C TYR A 10 0.58 -7.96 32.55
N ASN A 11 0.60 -8.58 31.38
CA ASN A 11 1.19 -7.99 30.17
C ASN A 11 0.04 -7.30 29.40
N PRO A 12 -0.09 -5.96 29.43
CA PRO A 12 -1.14 -5.29 28.68
C PRO A 12 -0.94 -5.60 27.19
N ARG A 13 -1.96 -6.19 26.56
CA ARG A 13 -1.96 -6.38 25.09
C ARG A 13 -1.73 -5.01 24.47
N LYS A 14 -0.63 -4.85 23.73
CA LYS A 14 -0.41 -3.67 22.89
C LYS A 14 -1.65 -3.48 22.02
N THR A 15 -2.35 -2.37 22.21
CA THR A 15 -3.47 -1.96 21.36
C THR A 15 -2.92 -1.83 19.94
N ALA A 16 -3.51 -2.54 18.98
CA ALA A 16 -3.04 -2.49 17.61
C ALA A 16 -3.21 -1.06 17.07
N THR A 17 -2.10 -0.48 16.58
CA THR A 17 -2.06 0.87 16.03
C THR A 17 -2.44 0.85 14.54
N ILE A 18 -3.04 1.94 14.06
CA ILE A 18 -3.26 2.17 12.63
C ILE A 18 -1.88 2.32 11.98
N GLU A 19 -1.62 1.52 10.96
CA GLU A 19 -0.38 1.57 10.17
C GLU A 19 -0.49 2.65 9.08
N PRO A 20 0.64 3.17 8.57
CA PRO A 20 0.66 4.31 7.64
C PRO A 20 0.31 3.92 6.19
N TYR A 21 -0.61 2.98 5.98
CA TYR A 21 -1.16 2.60 4.66
C TYR A 21 -2.69 2.57 4.71
N ASP A 22 -3.31 2.58 3.53
CA ASP A 22 -4.76 2.68 3.33
C ASP A 22 -5.56 1.79 4.30
N LYS A 23 -6.65 2.36 4.81
CA LYS A 23 -7.70 1.63 5.51
C LYS A 23 -8.66 1.04 4.49
N VAL A 24 -8.75 -0.28 4.44
CA VAL A 24 -9.47 -1.02 3.39
C VAL A 24 -10.58 -1.85 4.01
N LEU A 25 -11.77 -1.76 3.42
CA LEU A 25 -12.89 -2.67 3.69
C LEU A 25 -12.99 -3.68 2.55
N ILE A 26 -13.04 -4.97 2.87
CA ILE A 26 -13.30 -6.05 1.92
C ILE A 26 -14.59 -6.73 2.36
N VAL A 27 -15.63 -6.64 1.53
CA VAL A 27 -16.94 -7.26 1.79
C VAL A 27 -17.09 -8.45 0.87
N CYS A 28 -17.25 -9.65 1.44
CA CYS A 28 -17.34 -10.91 0.70
C CYS A 28 -18.72 -11.55 0.86
N GLU A 29 -19.24 -12.18 -0.19
CA GLU A 29 -20.49 -12.95 -0.15
C GLU A 29 -20.35 -14.29 0.60
N GLY A 30 -19.22 -14.98 0.43
CA GLY A 30 -18.98 -16.31 0.98
C GLY A 30 -17.76 -16.45 1.88
N GLY A 31 -17.72 -17.59 2.58
CA GLY A 31 -16.64 -17.94 3.51
C GLY A 31 -15.32 -18.32 2.84
N THR A 32 -15.35 -18.75 1.57
CA THR A 32 -14.13 -19.15 0.85
C THR A 32 -13.24 -17.95 0.57
N GLU A 33 -13.84 -16.86 0.11
CA GLU A 33 -13.23 -15.56 -0.17
C GLU A 33 -12.65 -14.98 1.12
N VAL A 34 -13.44 -14.99 2.20
CA VAL A 34 -13.04 -14.53 3.53
C VAL A 34 -11.81 -15.28 4.02
N ASN A 35 -11.81 -16.61 3.90
CA ASN A 35 -10.68 -17.44 4.30
C ASN A 35 -9.43 -17.16 3.46
N TYR A 36 -9.59 -16.99 2.15
CA TYR A 36 -8.50 -16.65 1.24
C TYR A 36 -7.85 -15.30 1.59
N PHE A 37 -8.65 -14.24 1.71
CA PHE A 37 -8.12 -12.91 2.01
C PHE A 37 -7.59 -12.79 3.44
N LYS A 38 -8.17 -13.48 4.43
CA LYS A 38 -7.58 -13.58 5.77
C LYS A 38 -6.20 -14.24 5.73
N GLY A 39 -6.05 -15.31 4.95
CA GLY A 39 -4.76 -15.95 4.72
C GLY A 39 -3.74 -15.00 4.08
N LEU A 40 -4.15 -14.29 3.02
CA LEU A 40 -3.31 -13.32 2.30
C LEU A 40 -2.83 -12.18 3.21
N ILE A 41 -3.73 -11.54 3.95
CA ILE A 41 -3.41 -10.47 4.90
C ILE A 41 -2.42 -10.96 5.96
N GLY A 42 -2.63 -12.18 6.47
CA GLY A 42 -1.73 -12.80 7.44
C GLY A 42 -0.31 -13.01 6.89
N ASP A 43 -0.20 -13.55 5.67
CA ASP A 43 1.09 -13.81 5.01
C ASP A 43 1.83 -12.50 4.65
N LEU A 44 1.10 -11.48 4.21
CA LEU A 44 1.63 -10.12 3.93
C LEU A 44 1.91 -9.29 5.19
N LYS A 45 1.56 -9.82 6.38
CA LYS A 45 1.68 -9.14 7.68
C LYS A 45 1.04 -7.75 7.63
N LEU A 46 -0.18 -7.67 7.12
CA LEU A 46 -0.99 -6.45 7.12
C LEU A 46 -1.78 -6.35 8.43
N SER A 47 -2.01 -5.13 8.90
CA SER A 47 -2.71 -4.82 10.14
C SER A 47 -4.20 -5.04 9.94
N THR A 48 -4.82 -5.81 10.82
CA THR A 48 -6.27 -6.01 10.85
C THR A 48 -7.04 -4.77 11.34
N VAL A 49 -6.32 -3.73 11.80
CA VAL A 49 -6.92 -2.40 12.08
C VAL A 49 -7.10 -1.61 10.79
N ASN A 50 -6.17 -1.77 9.84
CA ASN A 50 -6.24 -1.13 8.53
C ASN A 50 -7.14 -1.93 7.58
N ILE A 51 -7.06 -3.26 7.60
CA ILE A 51 -7.81 -4.12 6.68
C ILE A 51 -8.93 -4.85 7.42
N GLU A 52 -10.16 -4.46 7.15
CA GLU A 52 -11.37 -5.09 7.67
C GLU A 52 -11.98 -6.03 6.61
N ILE A 53 -12.20 -7.29 6.96
CA ILE A 53 -12.91 -8.26 6.11
C ILE A 53 -14.24 -8.59 6.75
N LEU A 54 -15.32 -8.43 6.00
CA LEU A 54 -16.66 -8.82 6.42
C LEU A 54 -17.22 -9.95 5.55
N ASP A 55 -17.69 -11.00 6.22
CA ASP A 55 -18.56 -12.03 5.65
C ASP A 55 -20.01 -11.59 5.88
N ILE A 56 -20.72 -11.19 4.81
CA ILE A 56 -22.11 -10.76 4.97
C ILE A 56 -23.09 -11.92 4.94
N LYS A 57 -22.69 -13.13 4.49
CA LYS A 57 -23.57 -14.30 4.34
C LYS A 57 -24.88 -14.02 3.59
N GLN A 58 -24.93 -12.96 2.77
CA GLN A 58 -26.12 -12.53 2.05
C GLN A 58 -26.04 -13.05 0.61
N ASN A 59 -27.19 -13.48 0.09
CA ASN A 59 -27.28 -14.22 -1.18
C ASN A 59 -27.39 -13.32 -2.42
N THR A 60 -27.21 -11.99 -2.32
CA THR A 60 -27.44 -11.08 -3.45
C THR A 60 -26.40 -9.96 -3.56
N PRO A 61 -25.84 -9.68 -4.76
CA PRO A 61 -24.84 -8.63 -4.95
C PRO A 61 -25.30 -7.22 -4.53
N ASP A 62 -26.58 -6.87 -4.68
CA ASP A 62 -27.08 -5.54 -4.29
C ASP A 62 -27.08 -5.34 -2.76
N SER A 63 -27.35 -6.40 -2.01
CA SER A 63 -27.28 -6.37 -0.55
C SER A 63 -25.86 -6.17 -0.04
N LEU A 64 -24.87 -6.73 -0.75
CA LEU A 64 -23.45 -6.54 -0.49
C LEU A 64 -23.04 -5.08 -0.66
N LEU A 65 -23.38 -4.47 -1.80
CA LEU A 65 -23.05 -3.07 -2.05
C LEU A 65 -23.74 -2.14 -1.05
N ARG A 66 -24.98 -2.45 -0.67
CA ARG A 66 -25.72 -1.67 0.35
C ARG A 66 -24.99 -1.72 1.69
N GLU A 67 -24.57 -2.90 2.13
CA GLU A 67 -23.83 -3.07 3.39
C GLU A 67 -22.48 -2.34 3.35
N ALA A 68 -21.73 -2.49 2.25
CA ALA A 68 -20.47 -1.78 2.03
C ALA A 68 -20.64 -0.25 2.13
N LYS A 69 -21.71 0.30 1.54
CA LYS A 69 -22.06 1.72 1.66
C LYS A 69 -22.39 2.11 3.10
N GLN A 70 -23.15 1.30 3.83
CA GLN A 70 -23.50 1.59 5.23
C GLN A 70 -22.27 1.62 6.14
N LEU A 71 -21.37 0.65 6.00
CA LEU A 71 -20.11 0.59 6.75
C LEU A 71 -19.21 1.77 6.44
N TYR A 72 -19.08 2.13 5.17
CA TYR A 72 -18.35 3.33 4.77
C TYR A 72 -18.92 4.59 5.42
N GLN A 73 -20.24 4.79 5.40
CA GLN A 73 -20.85 5.96 6.03
C GLN A 73 -20.65 5.97 7.55
N LYS A 74 -20.71 4.81 8.21
CA LYS A 74 -20.42 4.68 9.64
C LYS A 74 -18.97 5.09 9.95
N ALA A 75 -18.00 4.56 9.19
CA ALA A 75 -16.59 4.87 9.33
C ALA A 75 -16.30 6.37 9.09
N LYS A 76 -16.95 6.95 8.07
CA LYS A 76 -16.87 8.38 7.77
C LYS A 76 -17.41 9.25 8.91
N ARG A 77 -18.55 8.89 9.50
CA ARG A 77 -19.13 9.60 10.66
C ARG A 77 -18.23 9.52 11.90
N SER A 78 -17.48 8.43 12.06
CA SER A 78 -16.47 8.30 13.14
C SER A 78 -15.15 9.03 12.86
N GLY A 79 -15.04 9.78 11.75
CA GLY A 79 -13.82 10.54 11.41
C GLY A 79 -12.67 9.69 10.86
N ASN A 80 -12.92 8.43 10.52
CA ASN A 80 -11.90 7.51 9.98
C ASN A 80 -12.50 6.67 8.83
N PRO A 81 -12.83 7.30 7.68
CA PRO A 81 -13.39 6.61 6.52
C PRO A 81 -12.42 5.56 5.96
N TYR A 82 -12.94 4.61 5.18
CA TYR A 82 -12.07 3.72 4.40
C TYR A 82 -11.53 4.47 3.17
N ASP A 83 -10.27 4.25 2.84
CA ASP A 83 -9.64 4.74 1.61
C ASP A 83 -10.10 3.90 0.42
N ARG A 84 -10.29 2.59 0.63
CA ARG A 84 -10.85 1.67 -0.37
C ARG A 84 -11.88 0.72 0.20
N VAL A 85 -12.88 0.40 -0.61
CA VAL A 85 -13.94 -0.56 -0.34
C VAL A 85 -14.03 -1.52 -1.52
N TYR A 86 -13.68 -2.78 -1.30
CA TYR A 86 -13.78 -3.84 -2.28
C TYR A 86 -15.02 -4.69 -2.01
N CYS A 87 -15.85 -4.81 -3.04
CA CYS A 87 -16.98 -5.72 -3.09
C CYS A 87 -16.52 -7.01 -3.80
N VAL A 88 -16.37 -8.10 -3.05
CA VAL A 88 -15.97 -9.42 -3.57
C VAL A 88 -17.21 -10.30 -3.69
N PHE A 89 -17.55 -10.69 -4.92
CA PHE A 89 -18.74 -11.47 -5.16
C PHE A 89 -18.56 -12.47 -6.30
N ASP A 90 -19.29 -13.56 -6.19
CA ASP A 90 -19.38 -14.58 -7.22
C ASP A 90 -20.36 -14.13 -8.30
N LYS A 91 -20.16 -14.62 -9.53
CA LYS A 91 -21.20 -14.53 -10.57
C LYS A 91 -22.02 -15.81 -10.54
N ASP A 92 -22.66 -16.05 -9.40
CA ASP A 92 -23.84 -16.88 -9.40
C ASP A 92 -24.86 -16.19 -10.33
N GLY A 93 -25.69 -16.94 -11.06
CA GLY A 93 -26.56 -16.42 -12.15
C GLY A 93 -27.68 -15.47 -11.72
N HIS A 94 -27.42 -14.63 -10.72
CA HIS A 94 -28.31 -13.66 -10.13
C HIS A 94 -28.49 -12.47 -11.08
N SER A 95 -29.74 -12.17 -11.41
CA SER A 95 -30.13 -11.12 -12.37
C SER A 95 -29.57 -9.73 -12.05
N LYS A 96 -29.15 -9.49 -10.81
CA LYS A 96 -28.63 -8.21 -10.33
C LYS A 96 -27.11 -8.06 -10.44
N TYR A 97 -26.35 -9.10 -10.80
CA TYR A 97 -24.87 -9.03 -10.86
C TYR A 97 -24.37 -7.87 -11.73
N GLN A 98 -24.81 -7.82 -12.99
CA GLN A 98 -24.38 -6.78 -13.94
C GLN A 98 -24.79 -5.38 -13.48
N LYS A 99 -25.98 -5.28 -12.89
CA LYS A 99 -26.47 -4.03 -12.30
C LYS A 99 -25.57 -3.58 -11.14
N THR A 100 -25.26 -4.45 -10.19
CA THR A 100 -24.40 -4.11 -9.04
C THR A 100 -22.99 -3.72 -9.49
N LYS A 101 -22.41 -4.44 -10.46
CA LYS A 101 -21.12 -4.08 -11.05
C LYS A 101 -21.16 -2.68 -11.66
N GLY A 102 -22.16 -2.40 -12.50
CA GLY A 102 -22.37 -1.06 -13.06
C GLY A 102 -22.62 0.00 -11.99
N ASP A 103 -23.40 -0.31 -10.96
CA ASP A 103 -23.69 0.58 -9.84
C ASP A 103 -22.43 0.94 -9.04
N ILE A 104 -21.44 0.03 -8.93
CA ILE A 104 -20.12 0.29 -8.31
C ILE A 104 -19.28 1.19 -9.21
N GLU A 105 -19.15 0.83 -10.49
CA GLU A 105 -18.35 1.57 -11.49
C GLU A 105 -18.85 3.01 -11.68
N GLN A 106 -20.13 3.26 -11.47
CA GLN A 106 -20.74 4.60 -11.56
C GLN A 106 -20.57 5.47 -10.31
N ILE A 107 -20.00 4.95 -9.21
CA ILE A 107 -19.79 5.74 -7.99
C ILE A 107 -18.64 6.73 -8.20
N LYS A 108 -19.01 7.99 -8.47
CA LYS A 108 -18.02 9.08 -8.65
C LYS A 108 -17.56 9.74 -7.35
N LYS A 109 -18.35 9.61 -6.29
CA LYS A 109 -18.09 10.24 -4.99
C LYS A 109 -18.38 9.25 -3.87
N PRO A 110 -17.45 9.06 -2.92
CA PRO A 110 -16.07 9.54 -2.92
C PRO A 110 -15.27 8.92 -4.07
N LYS A 111 -14.35 9.70 -4.64
CA LYS A 111 -13.58 9.31 -5.84
C LYS A 111 -12.64 8.16 -5.49
N ASP A 112 -12.55 7.17 -6.36
CA ASP A 112 -11.62 6.03 -6.26
C ASP A 112 -11.73 5.16 -4.99
N VAL A 113 -12.90 5.19 -4.33
CA VAL A 113 -13.12 4.42 -3.08
C VAL A 113 -13.74 3.05 -3.33
N TYR A 114 -14.73 2.94 -4.23
CA TYR A 114 -15.49 1.70 -4.41
C TYR A 114 -14.97 0.90 -5.61
N HIS A 115 -14.64 -0.36 -5.37
CA HIS A 115 -14.06 -1.29 -6.33
C HIS A 115 -14.80 -2.62 -6.31
N CYS A 116 -14.83 -3.34 -7.44
CA CYS A 116 -15.38 -4.69 -7.52
C CYS A 116 -14.26 -5.71 -7.78
N ALA A 117 -14.33 -6.86 -7.13
CA ALA A 117 -13.47 -8.01 -7.40
C ALA A 117 -14.37 -9.24 -7.62
N PHE A 118 -14.37 -9.80 -8.82
CA PHE A 118 -15.28 -10.87 -9.21
C PHE A 118 -14.55 -12.10 -9.72
N SER A 119 -15.16 -13.27 -9.55
CA SER A 119 -14.71 -14.54 -10.10
C SER A 119 -15.91 -15.31 -10.64
N GLU A 120 -15.89 -15.62 -11.93
CA GLU A 120 -16.98 -16.28 -12.64
C GLU A 120 -16.66 -17.77 -12.89
N PRO A 121 -17.63 -18.68 -12.69
CA PRO A 121 -18.95 -18.51 -12.07
C PRO A 121 -18.87 -18.31 -10.54
N CYS A 122 -17.78 -18.75 -9.90
CA CYS A 122 -17.60 -18.64 -8.46
C CYS A 122 -16.12 -18.49 -8.10
N PHE A 123 -15.81 -18.24 -6.83
CA PHE A 123 -14.44 -17.99 -6.35
C PHE A 123 -13.48 -19.16 -6.60
N GLU A 124 -13.98 -20.39 -6.73
CA GLU A 124 -13.16 -21.55 -7.07
C GLU A 124 -12.51 -21.46 -8.46
N PHE A 125 -13.03 -20.62 -9.37
CA PHE A 125 -12.33 -20.29 -10.61
C PHE A 125 -11.01 -19.58 -10.32
N TRP A 126 -10.99 -18.56 -9.45
CA TRP A 126 -9.77 -17.91 -8.98
C TRP A 126 -8.79 -18.91 -8.32
N LEU A 127 -9.30 -19.89 -7.57
CA LEU A 127 -8.47 -20.95 -6.98
C LEU A 127 -7.83 -21.85 -8.06
N LEU A 128 -8.57 -22.19 -9.11
CA LEU A 128 -8.03 -22.95 -10.26
C LEU A 128 -6.89 -22.22 -10.96
N LEU A 129 -6.98 -20.88 -11.08
CA LEU A 129 -5.96 -20.06 -11.73
C LEU A 129 -4.59 -20.11 -11.03
N HIS A 130 -4.52 -20.56 -9.77
CA HIS A 130 -3.23 -20.80 -9.12
C HIS A 130 -2.44 -21.94 -9.77
N TYR A 131 -3.11 -22.90 -10.39
CA TYR A 131 -2.49 -24.10 -10.96
C TYR A 131 -2.52 -24.13 -12.49
N LYS A 132 -3.48 -23.43 -13.11
CA LYS A 132 -3.76 -23.54 -14.54
C LYS A 132 -4.19 -22.20 -15.14
N LYS A 133 -3.57 -21.82 -16.26
CA LYS A 133 -4.10 -20.74 -17.10
C LYS A 133 -5.32 -21.24 -17.87
N THR A 134 -6.48 -20.61 -17.68
CA THR A 134 -7.71 -20.96 -18.40
C THR A 134 -8.63 -19.76 -18.53
N ASP A 135 -9.30 -19.68 -19.67
CA ASP A 135 -10.38 -18.75 -20.03
C ASP A 135 -11.68 -19.51 -20.37
N LYS A 136 -11.71 -20.83 -20.08
CA LYS A 136 -12.88 -21.66 -20.28
C LYS A 136 -14.10 -21.06 -19.53
N PRO A 137 -15.24 -20.85 -20.21
CA PRO A 137 -16.43 -20.28 -19.59
C PRO A 137 -17.20 -21.37 -18.82
N PHE A 138 -16.78 -21.63 -17.58
CA PHE A 138 -17.50 -22.54 -16.69
C PHE A 138 -18.89 -21.95 -16.34
N THR A 139 -19.93 -22.78 -16.32
CA THR A 139 -21.29 -22.29 -16.04
C THR A 139 -21.66 -22.31 -14.56
N ASN A 140 -21.02 -23.18 -13.78
CA ASN A 140 -21.27 -23.35 -12.35
C ASN A 140 -20.07 -24.03 -11.66
N PHE A 141 -20.14 -24.10 -10.32
CA PHE A 141 -19.12 -24.76 -9.51
C PHE A 141 -18.92 -26.25 -9.84
N ASP A 142 -19.97 -26.99 -10.22
CA ASP A 142 -19.85 -28.42 -10.52
C ASP A 142 -18.98 -28.70 -11.75
N GLU A 143 -18.97 -27.81 -12.75
CA GLU A 143 -18.07 -27.92 -13.89
C GLU A 143 -16.60 -27.66 -13.50
N ILE A 144 -16.35 -26.67 -12.63
CA ILE A 144 -15.00 -26.42 -12.08
C ILE A 144 -14.55 -27.63 -11.28
N ARG A 145 -15.43 -28.14 -10.40
CA ARG A 145 -15.16 -29.32 -9.57
C ARG A 145 -14.86 -30.57 -10.40
N LYS A 146 -15.35 -30.64 -11.64
CA LYS A 146 -15.07 -31.73 -12.58
C LYS A 146 -13.77 -31.56 -13.37
N ASP A 147 -13.20 -30.35 -13.42
CA ASP A 147 -11.93 -30.07 -14.10
C ASP A 147 -10.79 -30.94 -13.54
N LYS A 148 -9.94 -31.43 -14.44
CA LYS A 148 -8.87 -32.37 -14.10
C LYS A 148 -7.84 -31.75 -13.14
N ASP A 149 -7.47 -30.50 -13.36
CA ASP A 149 -6.49 -29.79 -12.55
C ASP A 149 -7.11 -29.40 -11.20
N PHE A 150 -8.38 -28.97 -11.19
CA PHE A 150 -9.08 -28.70 -9.95
C PHE A 150 -9.17 -29.95 -9.06
N LYS A 151 -9.59 -31.10 -9.61
CA LYS A 151 -9.66 -32.37 -8.85
C LYS A 151 -8.29 -32.82 -8.34
N LYS A 152 -7.25 -32.67 -9.15
CA LYS A 152 -5.89 -33.05 -8.80
C LYS A 152 -5.38 -32.26 -7.59
N HIS A 153 -5.67 -30.95 -7.55
CA HIS A 153 -5.16 -30.05 -6.52
C HIS A 153 -6.10 -29.89 -5.32
N PHE A 154 -7.40 -30.16 -5.50
CA PHE A 154 -8.41 -30.06 -4.45
C PHE A 154 -9.31 -31.31 -4.37
N PRO A 155 -8.75 -32.53 -4.17
CA PRO A 155 -9.52 -33.78 -4.21
C PRO A 155 -10.63 -33.87 -3.16
N ASN A 156 -10.42 -33.25 -1.99
CA ASN A 156 -11.39 -33.17 -0.88
C ASN A 156 -11.77 -31.72 -0.58
N TYR A 157 -11.99 -30.92 -1.63
CA TYR A 157 -12.36 -29.52 -1.48
C TYR A 157 -13.64 -29.37 -0.65
N GLY A 158 -13.59 -28.49 0.36
CA GLY A 158 -14.76 -28.03 1.11
C GLY A 158 -14.68 -26.52 1.29
N LYS A 159 -15.79 -25.82 1.04
CA LYS A 159 -15.87 -24.33 1.07
C LYS A 159 -15.48 -23.69 2.41
N SER A 160 -15.51 -24.47 3.50
CA SER A 160 -15.13 -24.03 4.85
C SER A 160 -13.66 -24.25 5.20
N LYS A 161 -12.90 -24.98 4.36
CA LYS A 161 -11.48 -25.27 4.63
C LYS A 161 -10.60 -24.12 4.14
N ASN A 162 -9.71 -23.63 5.01
CA ASN A 162 -8.71 -22.66 4.60
C ASN A 162 -7.61 -23.33 3.76
N ASN A 163 -7.67 -23.13 2.43
CA ASN A 163 -6.70 -23.68 1.48
C ASN A 163 -5.56 -22.70 1.16
N PHE A 164 -5.51 -21.52 1.79
CA PHE A 164 -4.56 -20.46 1.43
C PHE A 164 -3.10 -20.92 1.52
N ASN A 165 -2.74 -21.72 2.53
CA ASN A 165 -1.37 -22.18 2.72
C ASN A 165 -0.84 -23.00 1.54
N ASP A 166 -1.69 -23.75 0.85
CA ASP A 166 -1.32 -24.56 -0.32
C ASP A 166 -1.18 -23.70 -1.59
N LEU A 167 -1.79 -22.52 -1.57
CA LEU A 167 -1.90 -21.59 -2.70
C LEU A 167 -0.86 -20.48 -2.65
N LYS A 168 -0.40 -20.07 -1.46
CA LYS A 168 0.42 -18.86 -1.28
C LYS A 168 1.67 -18.79 -2.17
N ALA A 169 2.33 -19.92 -2.41
CA ALA A 169 3.51 -20.00 -3.27
C ALA A 169 3.22 -19.73 -4.77
N ARG A 170 1.94 -19.75 -5.16
CA ARG A 170 1.46 -19.59 -6.54
C ARG A 170 0.61 -18.33 -6.75
N ILE A 171 0.61 -17.39 -5.80
CA ILE A 171 -0.15 -16.14 -5.93
C ILE A 171 0.29 -15.37 -7.19
N SER A 172 1.59 -15.29 -7.45
CA SER A 172 2.12 -14.63 -8.66
C SER A 172 1.63 -15.31 -9.94
N THR A 173 1.59 -16.65 -9.96
CA THR A 173 1.04 -17.43 -11.06
C THR A 173 -0.45 -17.15 -11.26
N ALA A 174 -1.24 -17.10 -10.19
CA ALA A 174 -2.67 -16.78 -10.25
C ALA A 174 -2.91 -15.38 -10.82
N CYS A 175 -2.15 -14.38 -10.36
CA CYS A 175 -2.24 -13.02 -10.86
C CYS A 175 -1.89 -12.95 -12.35
N GLN A 176 -0.82 -13.63 -12.77
CA GLN A 176 -0.45 -13.72 -14.18
C GLN A 176 -1.51 -14.42 -15.04
N ASN A 177 -2.14 -15.48 -14.53
CA ASN A 177 -3.18 -16.23 -15.24
C ASN A 177 -4.51 -15.48 -15.34
N ALA A 178 -4.81 -14.62 -14.36
CA ALA A 178 -5.97 -13.74 -14.36
C ALA A 178 -5.77 -12.43 -15.14
N LYS A 179 -4.53 -12.07 -15.47
CA LYS A 179 -4.25 -10.86 -16.25
C LYS A 179 -4.98 -10.90 -17.60
N ASN A 180 -5.83 -9.90 -17.84
CA ASN A 180 -6.72 -9.79 -19.00
C ASN A 180 -7.76 -10.93 -19.11
N ASN A 181 -8.11 -11.58 -18.00
CA ASN A 181 -9.13 -12.62 -17.98
C ASN A 181 -10.53 -11.99 -17.85
N GLN A 182 -11.42 -12.28 -18.79
CA GLN A 182 -12.78 -11.75 -18.77
C GLN A 182 -13.66 -12.32 -17.64
N HIS A 183 -13.24 -13.45 -17.05
CA HIS A 183 -13.98 -14.17 -16.01
C HIS A 183 -13.52 -13.83 -14.59
N THR A 184 -12.47 -13.04 -14.41
CA THR A 184 -12.08 -12.58 -13.07
C THR A 184 -11.17 -11.37 -13.10
N ASN A 185 -11.30 -10.51 -12.10
CA ASN A 185 -10.33 -9.45 -11.80
C ASN A 185 -9.83 -9.51 -10.34
N VAL A 186 -9.95 -10.66 -9.66
CA VAL A 186 -9.49 -10.82 -8.27
C VAL A 186 -8.00 -10.51 -8.11
N ASN A 187 -7.19 -10.70 -9.17
CA ASN A 187 -5.79 -10.31 -9.18
C ASN A 187 -5.57 -8.84 -8.87
N GLU A 188 -6.46 -7.93 -9.28
CA GLU A 188 -6.31 -6.49 -9.04
C GLU A 188 -6.33 -6.18 -7.54
N LEU A 189 -7.24 -6.81 -6.78
CA LEU A 189 -7.29 -6.70 -5.32
C LEU A 189 -6.06 -7.35 -4.66
N VAL A 190 -5.64 -8.52 -5.15
CA VAL A 190 -4.46 -9.21 -4.60
C VAL A 190 -3.18 -8.39 -4.82
N GLU A 191 -2.97 -7.90 -6.04
CA GLU A 191 -1.83 -7.05 -6.40
C GLU A 191 -1.87 -5.73 -5.62
N TYR A 192 -3.05 -5.13 -5.45
CA TYR A 192 -3.21 -3.95 -4.60
C TYR A 192 -2.77 -4.23 -3.16
N LEU A 193 -3.25 -5.32 -2.54
CA LEU A 193 -2.87 -5.69 -1.16
C LEU A 193 -1.37 -6.01 -1.04
N GLN A 194 -0.76 -6.65 -2.04
CA GLN A 194 0.68 -6.91 -2.09
C GLN A 194 1.51 -5.62 -2.12
N ASN A 195 0.98 -4.56 -2.73
CA ASN A 195 1.66 -3.28 -2.90
C ASN A 195 1.15 -2.17 -1.96
N ILE A 196 0.21 -2.45 -1.05
CA ILE A 196 -0.43 -1.41 -0.22
C ILE A 196 0.57 -0.61 0.64
N LYS A 197 1.66 -1.28 1.08
CA LYS A 197 2.75 -0.64 1.84
C LYS A 197 3.64 0.24 0.96
N THR A 198 3.83 -0.10 -0.31
CA THR A 198 4.73 0.60 -1.24
C THR A 198 4.03 1.74 -1.97
N VAL A 199 2.76 1.55 -2.34
CA VAL A 199 1.94 2.59 -2.99
C VAL A 199 1.80 3.80 -2.08
N ASN A 200 1.53 3.59 -0.78
CA ASN A 200 1.41 4.72 0.13
C ASN A 200 2.76 5.37 0.46
N ASP A 201 3.86 4.60 0.52
CA ASP A 201 5.20 5.17 0.73
C ASP A 201 5.57 6.17 -0.38
N GLN A 202 5.29 5.84 -1.65
CA GLN A 202 5.60 6.75 -2.76
C GLN A 202 4.69 7.99 -2.78
N ALA A 203 3.39 7.84 -2.50
CA ALA A 203 2.47 8.96 -2.41
C ALA A 203 2.88 9.92 -1.28
N GLN A 204 3.16 9.38 -0.08
CA GLN A 204 3.65 10.15 1.06
C GLN A 204 5.00 10.82 0.78
N ARG A 205 5.92 10.16 0.07
CA ARG A 205 7.19 10.78 -0.35
C ARG A 205 6.95 11.94 -1.32
N ASN A 206 6.03 11.78 -2.28
CA ASN A 206 5.71 12.84 -3.23
C ASN A 206 5.11 14.05 -2.53
N GLU A 207 4.16 13.83 -1.60
CA GLU A 207 3.61 14.88 -0.75
C GLU A 207 4.72 15.53 0.08
N ALA A 208 5.55 14.74 0.76
CA ALA A 208 6.68 15.25 1.54
C ALA A 208 7.79 15.92 0.70
N LEU A 209 7.73 15.91 -0.64
CA LEU A 209 8.58 16.69 -1.53
C LEU A 209 7.89 17.96 -2.08
N ASP A 210 6.60 18.15 -1.81
CA ASP A 210 5.91 19.41 -2.07
C ASP A 210 6.40 20.46 -1.08
N ILE A 211 7.17 21.42 -1.59
CA ILE A 211 7.76 22.52 -0.83
C ILE A 211 6.78 23.65 -0.53
N SER A 212 5.57 23.63 -1.12
CA SER A 212 4.52 24.63 -0.85
C SER A 212 3.77 24.39 0.46
N GLN A 213 3.98 23.22 1.08
CA GLN A 213 3.30 22.81 2.31
C GLN A 213 4.29 22.36 3.38
N SER A 214 3.85 22.41 4.63
CA SER A 214 4.60 21.88 5.78
C SER A 214 4.25 20.41 6.01
N PHE A 215 5.27 19.59 6.30
CA PHE A 215 5.09 18.14 6.50
C PHE A 215 5.78 17.63 7.76
N ILE A 216 5.18 16.59 8.34
CA ILE A 216 5.79 15.78 9.41
C ILE A 216 6.02 14.36 8.88
N VAL A 217 7.26 13.87 8.98
CA VAL A 217 7.64 12.53 8.51
C VAL A 217 7.87 11.61 9.71
N GLN A 218 6.92 10.71 9.95
CA GLN A 218 7.05 9.63 10.94
C GLN A 218 7.36 8.32 10.22
N ALA A 219 8.43 7.64 10.62
CA ALA A 219 8.84 6.38 10.02
C ALA A 219 9.83 5.60 10.93
N PRO A 220 9.97 4.28 10.77
CA PRO A 220 10.94 3.47 11.54
C PRO A 220 12.41 3.73 11.10
N ALA A 221 13.37 3.17 11.85
CA ALA A 221 14.77 3.13 11.38
C ALA A 221 14.87 2.38 10.04
N GLY A 222 15.73 2.87 9.13
CA GLY A 222 15.93 2.25 7.81
C GLY A 222 14.87 2.57 6.75
N SER A 223 13.88 3.40 7.06
CA SER A 223 12.79 3.80 6.13
C SER A 223 13.16 4.84 5.06
N GLY A 224 14.42 5.28 5.02
CA GLY A 224 14.86 6.28 4.02
C GLY A 224 14.52 7.73 4.37
N LYS A 225 14.11 8.07 5.60
CA LYS A 225 13.86 9.48 6.00
C LYS A 225 14.98 10.44 5.64
N THR A 226 16.22 10.00 5.84
CA THR A 226 17.41 10.81 5.60
C THR A 226 17.58 11.08 4.10
N GLU A 227 17.22 10.13 3.24
CA GLU A 227 17.16 10.32 1.78
C GLU A 227 16.06 11.32 1.42
N LEU A 228 14.86 11.19 1.99
CA LEU A 228 13.75 12.12 1.78
C LEU A 228 14.11 13.56 2.21
N LEU A 229 14.75 13.74 3.37
CA LEU A 229 15.25 15.04 3.81
C LEU A 229 16.31 15.62 2.87
N THR A 230 17.19 14.78 2.33
CA THR A 230 18.19 15.20 1.32
C THR A 230 17.49 15.66 0.05
N GLN A 231 16.53 14.89 -0.46
CA GLN A 231 15.73 15.25 -1.63
C GLN A 231 14.96 16.55 -1.45
N ARG A 232 14.32 16.75 -0.28
CA ARG A 232 13.60 18.00 0.03
C ARG A 232 14.55 19.20 0.08
N TYR A 233 15.75 19.04 0.63
CA TYR A 233 16.77 20.10 0.63
C TYR A 233 17.22 20.47 -0.80
N LEU A 234 17.48 19.47 -1.65
CA LEU A 234 17.81 19.68 -3.07
C LEU A 234 16.68 20.39 -3.83
N LYS A 235 15.42 20.02 -3.54
CA LYS A 235 14.25 20.67 -4.15
C LYS A 235 14.12 22.13 -3.72
N LEU A 236 14.45 22.47 -2.47
CA LEU A 236 14.48 23.85 -2.01
C LEU A 236 15.62 24.63 -2.70
N LEU A 237 16.81 24.02 -2.86
CA LEU A 237 17.93 24.65 -3.58
C LEU A 237 17.58 25.00 -5.02
N SER A 238 16.79 24.18 -5.71
CA SER A 238 16.46 24.45 -7.12
C SER A 238 15.50 25.62 -7.34
N VAL A 239 14.82 26.09 -6.29
CA VAL A 239 13.90 27.24 -6.38
C VAL A 239 14.33 28.46 -5.56
N SER A 240 15.23 28.28 -4.60
CA SER A 240 15.65 29.37 -3.71
C SER A 240 16.35 30.51 -4.46
N ASP A 241 16.29 31.71 -3.87
CA ASP A 241 17.08 32.86 -4.31
C ASP A 241 18.53 32.77 -3.85
N GLU A 242 18.75 32.31 -2.63
CA GLU A 242 20.08 32.03 -2.06
C GLU A 242 20.05 30.71 -1.26
N PRO A 243 21.13 29.91 -1.24
CA PRO A 243 21.23 28.69 -0.44
C PRO A 243 21.02 28.94 1.06
N GLU A 244 21.46 30.10 1.55
CA GLU A 244 21.37 30.50 2.95
C GLU A 244 19.93 30.68 3.46
N ASN A 245 18.96 30.85 2.56
CA ASN A 245 17.54 30.91 2.90
C ASN A 245 16.97 29.53 3.33
N ILE A 246 17.74 28.45 3.12
CA ILE A 246 17.34 27.09 3.46
C ILE A 246 18.06 26.66 4.73
N MET A 247 17.35 26.67 5.84
CA MET A 247 17.88 26.24 7.12
C MET A 247 17.44 24.82 7.46
N ALA A 248 18.41 23.94 7.69
CA ALA A 248 18.17 22.59 8.18
C ALA A 248 18.77 22.43 9.57
N MET A 249 17.96 22.01 10.55
CA MET A 249 18.38 21.88 11.95
C MET A 249 18.43 20.43 12.41
N THR A 250 19.39 20.10 13.26
CA THR A 250 19.53 18.77 13.88
C THR A 250 20.10 18.85 15.29
N PHE A 251 20.07 17.74 16.03
CA PHE A 251 20.47 17.70 17.44
C PHE A 251 21.96 17.41 17.67
N THR A 252 22.68 16.91 16.68
CA THR A 252 24.08 16.48 16.86
C THR A 252 24.97 16.96 15.73
N ASN A 253 26.23 17.27 16.04
CA ASN A 253 27.23 17.66 15.04
C ASN A 253 27.44 16.54 14.01
N LYS A 254 27.45 15.28 14.47
CA LYS A 254 27.56 14.12 13.58
C LYS A 254 26.44 14.10 12.53
N ALA A 255 25.21 14.43 12.91
CA ALA A 255 24.09 14.50 11.97
C ALA A 255 24.19 15.72 11.03
N VAL A 256 24.73 16.86 11.50
CA VAL A 256 25.04 18.01 10.63
C VAL A 256 26.01 17.58 9.53
N ASP A 257 27.13 16.97 9.92
CA ASP A 257 28.16 16.52 9.01
C ASP A 257 27.62 15.47 8.02
N GLU A 258 26.91 14.47 8.54
CA GLU A 258 26.33 13.40 7.72
C GLU A 258 25.35 13.96 6.67
N MET A 259 24.44 14.85 7.08
CA MET A 259 23.46 15.44 6.17
C MET A 259 24.12 16.35 5.13
N THR A 260 25.10 17.16 5.56
CA THR A 260 25.87 18.02 4.66
C THR A 260 26.61 17.18 3.61
N GLN A 261 27.30 16.11 4.03
CA GLN A 261 27.99 15.22 3.11
C GLN A 261 27.02 14.53 2.14
N ARG A 262 25.84 14.12 2.58
CA ARG A 262 24.82 13.51 1.71
C ARG A 262 24.38 14.47 0.59
N VAL A 263 24.10 15.74 0.92
CA VAL A 263 23.75 16.75 -0.08
C VAL A 263 24.91 16.97 -1.06
N LEU A 264 26.14 17.12 -0.56
CA LEU A 264 27.31 17.30 -1.43
C LEU A 264 27.56 16.12 -2.36
N LEU A 265 27.42 14.89 -1.86
CA LEU A 265 27.53 13.68 -2.69
C LEU A 265 26.42 13.61 -3.74
N ALA A 266 25.18 13.99 -3.39
CA ALA A 266 24.09 14.06 -4.35
C ALA A 266 24.37 15.09 -5.45
N LEU A 267 24.80 16.30 -5.09
CA LEU A 267 25.21 17.34 -6.03
C LEU A 267 26.34 16.88 -6.96
N LYS A 268 27.37 16.21 -6.42
CA LYS A 268 28.46 15.63 -7.23
C LYS A 268 27.96 14.55 -8.19
N SER A 269 27.01 13.73 -7.77
CA SER A 269 26.48 12.66 -8.63
C SER A 269 25.73 13.18 -9.86
N SER A 270 25.30 14.45 -9.88
CA SER A 270 24.68 15.06 -11.07
C SER A 270 25.62 15.15 -12.28
N PHE A 271 26.93 15.05 -12.06
CA PHE A 271 27.96 15.01 -13.12
C PHE A 271 28.26 13.59 -13.63
N GLU A 272 27.65 12.57 -13.01
CA GLU A 272 27.80 11.16 -13.40
C GLU A 272 26.68 10.73 -14.36
N PRO A 273 26.81 9.56 -15.03
CA PRO A 273 25.72 9.01 -15.82
C PRO A 273 24.46 8.77 -14.98
N LYS A 274 23.29 9.13 -15.53
CA LYS A 274 22.01 8.97 -14.85
C LYS A 274 21.82 7.52 -14.37
N PRO A 275 21.52 7.29 -13.07
CA PRO A 275 21.40 5.96 -12.52
C PRO A 275 20.16 5.21 -13.06
N LYS A 276 20.24 3.88 -13.14
CA LYS A 276 19.10 3.03 -13.58
C LYS A 276 18.04 2.80 -12.51
N ALA A 277 18.42 2.85 -11.23
CA ALA A 277 17.51 2.57 -10.12
C ALA A 277 16.53 3.74 -9.88
N PRO A 278 15.20 3.52 -9.86
CA PRO A 278 14.21 4.62 -9.78
C PRO A 278 14.40 5.58 -8.60
N HIS A 279 14.65 5.07 -7.39
CA HIS A 279 14.86 5.92 -6.21
C HIS A 279 16.10 6.82 -6.34
N LYS A 280 17.15 6.35 -7.03
CA LYS A 280 18.35 7.16 -7.31
C LYS A 280 18.12 8.19 -8.41
N GLN A 281 17.18 7.94 -9.34
CA GLN A 281 16.85 8.88 -10.41
C GLN A 281 16.22 10.16 -9.85
N ILE A 282 15.33 10.06 -8.85
CA ILE A 282 14.72 11.23 -8.22
C ILE A 282 15.79 12.12 -7.59
N THR A 283 16.67 11.54 -6.77
CA THR A 283 17.77 12.29 -6.13
C THR A 283 18.71 12.91 -7.16
N TYR A 284 19.05 12.17 -8.22
CA TYR A 284 19.87 12.65 -9.33
C TYR A 284 19.23 13.86 -10.03
N GLU A 285 17.95 13.77 -10.40
CA GLU A 285 17.22 14.85 -11.09
C GLU A 285 17.12 16.11 -10.23
N LEU A 286 16.83 15.96 -8.93
CA LEU A 286 16.79 17.09 -8.00
C LEU A 286 18.17 17.73 -7.82
N ALA A 287 19.24 16.91 -7.77
CA ALA A 287 20.60 17.40 -7.70
C ALA A 287 21.01 18.15 -8.98
N SER A 288 20.66 17.64 -10.16
CA SER A 288 20.90 18.32 -11.44
C SER A 288 20.18 19.68 -11.49
N GLN A 289 18.93 19.76 -11.04
CA GLN A 289 18.17 21.02 -10.95
C GLN A 289 18.83 22.02 -9.98
N ALA A 290 19.28 21.54 -8.81
CA ALA A 290 19.98 22.37 -7.84
C ALA A 290 21.33 22.89 -8.36
N MET A 291 22.09 22.06 -9.10
CA MET A 291 23.35 22.46 -9.72
C MET A 291 23.14 23.45 -10.86
N GLN A 292 22.12 23.24 -11.72
CA GLN A 292 21.76 24.21 -12.74
C GLN A 292 21.45 25.58 -12.11
N ARG A 293 20.65 25.60 -11.04
CA ARG A 293 20.34 26.83 -10.30
C ARG A 293 21.58 27.48 -9.69
N SER A 294 22.49 26.67 -9.15
CA SER A 294 23.78 27.11 -8.63
C SER A 294 24.63 27.77 -9.71
N ASP A 295 24.65 27.22 -10.92
CA ASP A 295 25.42 27.78 -12.04
C ASP A 295 24.79 29.09 -12.55
N GLU A 296 23.47 29.14 -12.70
CA GLU A 296 22.71 30.34 -13.08
C GLU A 296 22.92 31.51 -12.11
N ARG A 297 23.01 31.22 -10.80
CA ARG A 297 23.17 32.22 -9.74
C ARG A 297 24.61 32.40 -9.27
N GLY A 298 25.57 31.68 -9.86
CA GLY A 298 26.98 31.77 -9.50
C GLY A 298 27.30 31.32 -8.07
N TRP A 299 26.54 30.37 -7.50
CA TRP A 299 26.70 29.99 -6.10
C TRP A 299 27.96 29.17 -5.80
N GLN A 300 28.43 28.41 -6.79
CA GLN A 300 29.61 27.54 -6.67
C GLN A 300 29.50 26.58 -5.47
N LEU A 301 28.37 25.89 -5.33
CA LEU A 301 28.04 25.10 -4.14
C LEU A 301 29.08 24.02 -3.78
N LEU A 302 29.72 23.41 -4.79
CA LEU A 302 30.74 22.38 -4.57
C LEU A 302 32.06 22.96 -4.05
N GLN A 303 32.39 24.20 -4.44
CA GLN A 303 33.57 24.93 -3.99
C GLN A 303 33.32 25.63 -2.65
N ASN A 304 32.07 26.02 -2.39
CA ASN A 304 31.64 26.71 -1.18
C ASN A 304 30.58 25.94 -0.36
N PRO A 305 30.88 24.73 0.16
CA PRO A 305 29.91 23.94 0.95
C PRO A 305 29.32 24.66 2.18
N ARG A 306 30.03 25.67 2.72
CA ARG A 306 29.58 26.47 3.88
C ARG A 306 28.31 27.27 3.62
N ARG A 307 27.93 27.43 2.35
CA ARG A 307 26.66 28.05 1.95
C ARG A 307 25.44 27.17 2.27
N LEU A 308 25.64 25.86 2.43
CA LEU A 308 24.61 24.93 2.88
C LEU A 308 24.42 25.06 4.40
N LYS A 309 23.31 25.67 4.84
CA LYS A 309 23.05 25.94 6.26
C LYS A 309 22.43 24.74 6.98
N TYR A 310 23.28 23.81 7.40
CA TYR A 310 22.95 22.79 8.41
C TYR A 310 23.44 23.21 9.79
N LEU A 311 22.54 23.29 10.76
CA LEU A 311 22.81 23.89 12.08
C LEU A 311 22.36 22.98 13.24
N LEU A 312 22.96 23.19 14.40
CA LEU A 312 22.48 22.60 15.65
C LEU A 312 21.24 23.35 16.17
N LEU A 313 20.25 22.62 16.66
CA LEU A 313 19.05 23.21 17.27
C LEU A 313 19.41 24.11 18.47
N MET A 314 20.45 23.76 19.23
CA MET A 314 20.92 24.53 20.39
C MET A 314 21.71 25.79 20.03
N GLY A 315 22.08 25.97 18.75
CA GLY A 315 22.83 27.14 18.29
C GLY A 315 21.96 28.38 18.02
N PHE A 316 20.65 28.29 18.25
CA PHE A 316 19.67 29.33 17.93
C PHE A 316 19.15 30.12 19.14
N THR A 317 19.66 29.85 20.33
CA THR A 317 19.33 30.59 21.56
C THR A 317 20.33 31.72 21.78
N THR A 318 20.39 32.70 20.87
CA THR A 318 21.10 33.97 21.10
C THR A 318 20.43 35.09 20.33
#